data_AF-A0A7I8C757-F1
#
_entry.id   AF-A0A7I8C757-F1
#
_cell.length_a   1.000
_cell.length_b   1.000
_cell.length_c   1.000
_cell.angle_alpha   90.00
_cell.angle_beta   90.00
_cell.angle_gamma   90.00
#
_symmetry.space_group_name_H-M   'P 1'
#
loop_
_entity.id
_entity.type
_entity.pdbx_description
1 polymer ?
#
loop_
_entity_poly.entity_id
_entity_poly.type
_entity_poly.pdbx_seq_one_letter_code
_entity_poly.pdbx_strand_id
1 'polypeptide(L)'
;MTTPILRIRLEAEEDVVAARRKARAIAAGFGFSTLDQTRIASAVSEIARNAFEYAFGGEVTFAFDGASKPQALLIDVRDQGPGIRDLESVLDGTYRSSTGMGRGIAGSRRLMDRCDIESSAERGTAVAMARFLPRTAPKWQRRASTRSCAASSSKTRWADARAARRAPKTRHAARSTKCSNRTANSSPR
;
A
#
# COMPACT_ATOMS: atom_id res chain seq x y z
N MET A 1 12.62 8.41 8.91
CA MET A 1 11.93 9.70 8.72
C MET A 1 11.38 9.69 7.31
N THR A 2 10.08 9.86 7.19
CA THR A 2 9.39 9.98 5.91
C THR A 2 9.40 11.44 5.50
N THR A 3 9.80 11.74 4.27
CA THR A 3 9.89 13.10 3.73
C THR A 3 8.92 13.24 2.56
N PRO A 4 7.93 14.14 2.60
CA PRO A 4 7.05 14.36 1.45
C PRO A 4 7.84 14.95 0.27
N ILE A 5 7.45 14.58 -0.94
CA ILE A 5 8.07 15.03 -2.20
C ILE A 5 7.07 15.88 -2.99
N LEU A 6 5.90 15.31 -3.27
CA LEU A 6 4.90 15.91 -4.14
C LEU A 6 3.52 15.40 -3.77
N ARG A 7 2.51 16.24 -3.99
CA ARG A 7 1.10 15.91 -3.84
C ARG A 7 0.35 16.41 -5.06
N ILE A 8 -0.57 15.61 -5.57
CA ILE A 8 -1.38 15.90 -6.76
C ILE A 8 -2.83 15.58 -6.42
N ARG A 9 -3.73 16.54 -6.59
CA ARG A 9 -5.17 16.28 -6.53
C ARG A 9 -5.64 15.70 -7.86
N LEU A 10 -6.61 14.80 -7.80
CA LEU A 10 -7.19 14.12 -8.96
C LEU A 10 -8.57 14.72 -9.18
N GLU A 11 -8.63 15.86 -9.87
CA GLU A 11 -9.87 16.60 -10.13
C GLU A 11 -10.30 16.46 -11.61
N ALA A 12 -9.35 16.14 -12.50
CA ALA A 12 -9.58 15.88 -13.91
C ALA A 12 -8.75 14.70 -14.46
N GLU A 13 -9.06 14.21 -15.67
CA GLU A 13 -8.35 13.09 -16.28
C GLU A 13 -6.86 13.43 -16.54
N GLU A 14 -6.57 14.69 -16.84
CA GLU A 14 -5.21 15.20 -17.03
C GLU A 14 -4.35 15.04 -15.76
N ASP A 15 -4.95 15.07 -14.57
CA ASP A 15 -4.24 14.87 -13.30
C ASP A 15 -3.75 13.43 -13.14
N VAL A 16 -4.51 12.45 -13.64
CA VAL A 16 -4.09 11.04 -13.67
C VAL A 16 -2.85 10.89 -14.56
N VAL A 17 -2.85 11.54 -15.72
CA VAL A 17 -1.70 11.58 -16.64
C VAL A 17 -0.51 12.28 -15.99
N ALA A 18 -0.75 13.40 -15.30
CA ALA A 18 0.27 14.13 -14.56
C ALA A 18 0.89 13.28 -13.44
N ALA A 19 0.06 12.58 -12.66
CA ALA A 19 0.51 11.69 -11.59
C ALA A 19 1.40 10.56 -12.13
N ARG A 20 1.02 9.93 -13.25
CA ARG A 20 1.84 8.93 -13.93
C ARG A 20 3.20 9.50 -14.37
N ARG A 21 3.20 10.67 -15.01
CA ARG A 21 4.44 11.34 -15.48
C ARG A 21 5.36 11.67 -14.31
N LYS A 22 4.81 12.24 -13.23
CA LYS A 22 5.57 12.58 -12.01
C LYS A 22 6.09 11.35 -11.29
N ALA A 23 5.32 10.28 -11.20
CA ALA A 23 5.77 9.01 -10.63
C ALA A 23 7.02 8.48 -11.36
N ARG A 24 6.99 8.49 -12.70
CA ARG A 24 8.14 8.08 -13.52
C ARG A 24 9.36 8.97 -13.29
N ALA A 25 9.17 10.29 -13.28
CA ALA A 25 10.25 11.25 -13.06
C ALA A 25 10.89 11.12 -11.67
N ILE A 26 10.07 10.95 -10.63
CA ILE A 26 10.54 10.72 -9.26
C ILE A 26 11.32 9.40 -9.18
N ALA A 27 10.80 8.33 -9.79
CA ALA A 27 11.51 7.05 -9.84
C ALA A 27 12.86 7.16 -10.57
N ALA A 28 12.92 7.89 -11.68
CA ALA A 28 14.19 8.16 -12.36
C ALA A 28 15.17 8.92 -11.45
N GLY A 29 14.70 9.93 -10.72
CA GLY A 29 15.51 10.69 -9.76
C GLY A 29 16.09 9.85 -8.60
N PHE A 30 15.40 8.77 -8.22
CA PHE A 30 15.89 7.79 -7.23
C PHE A 30 16.76 6.67 -7.83
N GLY A 31 17.03 6.68 -9.13
CA GLY A 31 17.90 5.69 -9.79
C GLY A 31 17.24 4.34 -10.04
N PHE A 32 15.90 4.27 -10.09
CA PHE A 32 15.20 3.05 -10.50
C PHE A 32 15.49 2.70 -11.96
N SER A 33 15.53 1.41 -12.29
CA SER A 33 15.67 0.92 -13.66
C SER A 33 14.51 1.42 -14.55
N THR A 34 14.70 1.54 -15.86
CA THR A 34 13.63 1.94 -16.80
C THR A 34 12.40 1.02 -16.70
N LEU A 35 12.64 -0.27 -16.43
CA LEU A 35 11.58 -1.25 -16.19
C LEU A 35 10.81 -0.92 -14.92
N ASP A 36 11.49 -0.68 -13.80
CA ASP A 36 10.83 -0.32 -12.54
C ASP A 36 10.14 1.04 -12.60
N GLN A 37 10.73 2.03 -13.29
CA GLN A 37 10.06 3.31 -13.55
C GLN A 37 8.72 3.10 -14.27
N THR A 38 8.69 2.20 -15.25
CA THR A 38 7.46 1.85 -15.98
C THR A 38 6.47 1.15 -15.07
N ARG A 39 6.91 0.20 -14.24
CA ARG A 39 6.06 -0.51 -13.26
C ARG A 39 5.43 0.45 -12.26
N ILE A 40 6.22 1.34 -11.66
CA ILE A 40 5.75 2.35 -10.70
C ILE A 40 4.73 3.28 -11.38
N ALA A 41 5.05 3.79 -12.57
CA ALA A 41 4.16 4.68 -13.31
C ALA A 41 2.84 3.99 -13.67
N SER A 42 2.88 2.72 -14.08
CA SER A 42 1.67 1.92 -14.32
C SER A 42 0.85 1.75 -13.05
N ALA A 43 1.46 1.32 -11.94
CA ALA A 43 0.74 1.13 -10.68
C ALA A 43 0.06 2.42 -10.20
N VAL A 44 0.76 3.55 -10.27
CA VAL A 44 0.20 4.87 -9.93
C VAL A 44 -0.97 5.22 -10.84
N SER A 45 -0.83 5.02 -12.15
CA SER A 45 -1.88 5.35 -13.12
C SER A 45 -3.15 4.55 -12.88
N GLU A 46 -3.04 3.26 -12.58
CA GLU A 46 -4.20 2.40 -12.32
C GLU A 46 -4.90 2.80 -11.01
N ILE A 47 -4.14 3.03 -9.93
CA ILE A 47 -4.74 3.40 -8.64
C ILE A 47 -5.33 4.82 -8.67
N ALA A 48 -4.66 5.78 -9.31
CA ALA A 48 -5.18 7.13 -9.48
C ALA A 48 -6.43 7.14 -10.37
N ARG A 49 -6.45 6.33 -11.44
CA ARG A 49 -7.63 6.15 -12.29
C ARG A 49 -8.80 5.60 -11.48
N ASN A 50 -8.58 4.60 -10.64
CA ASN A 50 -9.65 4.06 -9.80
C ASN A 50 -10.24 5.10 -8.83
N ALA A 51 -9.39 5.91 -8.19
CA ALA A 51 -9.84 7.01 -7.33
C ALA A 51 -10.65 8.05 -8.12
N PHE A 52 -10.19 8.42 -9.32
CA PHE A 52 -10.90 9.38 -10.16
C PHE A 52 -12.24 8.83 -10.69
N GLU A 53 -12.23 7.65 -11.31
CA GLU A 53 -13.40 7.06 -11.99
C GLU A 53 -14.47 6.55 -11.02
N TYR A 54 -14.08 5.92 -9.90
CA TYR A 54 -15.03 5.26 -8.99
C TYR A 54 -15.33 6.06 -7.71
N ALA A 55 -14.48 7.01 -7.35
CA ALA A 55 -14.62 7.81 -6.14
C ALA A 55 -14.78 9.31 -6.40
N PHE A 56 -14.92 9.71 -7.68
CA PHE A 56 -15.12 11.10 -8.11
C PHE A 56 -13.98 12.04 -7.69
N GLY A 57 -12.77 11.49 -7.61
CA GLY A 57 -11.56 12.23 -7.32
C GLY A 57 -10.79 11.70 -6.11
N GLY A 58 -9.67 12.34 -5.82
CA GLY A 58 -8.79 11.93 -4.74
C GLY A 58 -7.47 12.69 -4.72
N GLU A 59 -6.48 12.12 -4.05
CA GLU A 59 -5.15 12.71 -3.91
C GLU A 59 -4.07 11.64 -3.99
N VAL A 60 -3.01 11.91 -4.75
CA VAL A 60 -1.78 11.11 -4.77
C VAL A 60 -0.68 11.87 -4.03
N THR A 61 -0.11 11.26 -2.99
CA THR A 61 1.06 11.78 -2.26
C THR A 61 2.27 10.88 -2.51
N PHE A 62 3.38 11.48 -2.92
CA PHE A 62 4.69 10.86 -3.04
C PHE A 62 5.56 11.27 -1.86
N ALA A 63 6.23 10.29 -1.24
CA ALA A 63 7.14 10.52 -0.13
C ALA A 63 8.35 9.59 -0.19
N PHE A 64 9.42 9.96 0.50
CA PHE A 64 10.64 9.18 0.61
C PHE A 64 10.83 8.69 2.04
N ASP A 65 11.02 7.39 2.25
CA ASP A 65 11.44 6.84 3.53
C ASP A 65 12.95 6.64 3.55
N GLY A 66 13.65 7.61 4.14
CA GLY A 66 15.10 7.56 4.29
C GLY A 66 15.59 6.70 5.45
N ALA A 67 14.72 6.34 6.40
CA ALA A 67 15.11 5.52 7.56
C ALA A 67 14.82 4.02 7.37
N SER A 68 14.00 3.64 6.39
CA SER A 68 13.86 2.24 6.04
C SER A 68 15.18 1.70 5.47
N LYS A 69 15.45 0.42 5.72
CA LYS A 69 16.56 -0.32 5.11
C LYS A 69 15.96 -1.54 4.39
N PRO A 70 15.96 -1.59 3.05
CA PRO A 70 16.39 -0.54 2.13
C PRO A 70 15.50 0.71 2.18
N GLN A 71 16.02 1.86 1.71
CA GLN A 71 15.25 3.10 1.56
C GLN A 71 14.10 2.87 0.57
N ALA A 72 13.01 3.62 0.68
CA ALA A 72 11.82 3.37 -0.14
C ALA A 72 11.20 4.65 -0.71
N LEU A 73 10.71 4.55 -1.95
CA LEU A 73 9.72 5.46 -2.49
C LEU A 73 8.35 4.99 -1.99
N LEU A 74 7.65 5.89 -1.30
CA LEU A 74 6.30 5.69 -0.77
C LEU A 74 5.32 6.47 -1.64
N ILE A 75 4.20 5.83 -1.95
CA ILE A 75 3.10 6.42 -2.72
C ILE A 75 1.82 6.11 -1.96
N ASP A 76 1.02 7.12 -1.70
CA ASP A 76 -0.26 7.00 -0.99
C ASP A 76 -1.34 7.65 -1.86
N VAL A 77 -2.38 6.89 -2.20
CA VAL A 77 -3.54 7.38 -2.94
C VAL A 77 -4.77 7.28 -2.05
N ARG A 78 -5.51 8.38 -1.91
CA ARG A 78 -6.71 8.42 -1.07
C ARG A 78 -7.86 9.07 -1.82
N ASP A 79 -9.05 8.55 -1.59
CA ASP A 79 -10.32 9.14 -2.00
C ASP A 79 -11.31 9.16 -0.83
N GLN A 80 -12.45 9.81 -1.06
CA GLN A 80 -13.58 9.87 -0.12
C GLN A 80 -14.84 9.26 -0.77
N GLY A 81 -14.64 8.31 -1.68
CA GLY A 81 -15.73 7.69 -2.43
C GLY A 81 -16.52 6.66 -1.62
N PRO A 82 -17.39 5.90 -2.30
CA PRO A 82 -18.24 4.89 -1.66
C PRO A 82 -17.48 3.66 -1.14
N GLY A 83 -16.16 3.61 -1.32
CA GLY A 83 -15.33 2.45 -1.03
C GLY A 83 -15.60 1.25 -1.97
N ILE A 84 -14.93 0.15 -1.67
CA ILE A 84 -14.94 -1.11 -2.42
C ILE A 84 -15.69 -2.13 -1.57
N ARG A 85 -16.91 -2.50 -2.00
CA ARG A 85 -17.82 -3.37 -1.22
C ARG A 85 -17.27 -4.76 -0.95
N ASP A 86 -16.60 -5.36 -1.93
CA ASP A 86 -16.02 -6.70 -1.82
C ASP A 86 -14.54 -6.63 -2.24
N LEU A 87 -13.72 -6.09 -1.33
CA LEU A 87 -12.30 -5.90 -1.58
C LEU A 87 -11.56 -7.25 -1.76
N GLU A 88 -12.00 -8.31 -1.07
CA GLU A 88 -11.35 -9.63 -1.17
C GLU A 88 -11.49 -10.21 -2.58
N SER A 89 -12.68 -10.17 -3.19
CA SER A 89 -12.84 -10.65 -4.57
C SER A 89 -12.07 -9.82 -5.60
N VAL A 90 -11.91 -8.51 -5.36
CA VAL A 90 -11.07 -7.64 -6.20
C VAL A 90 -9.58 -8.01 -6.08
N LEU A 91 -9.12 -8.37 -4.88
CA LEU A 91 -7.73 -8.74 -4.62
C LEU A 91 -7.39 -10.14 -5.14
N ASP A 92 -8.32 -11.08 -5.03
CA ASP A 92 -8.17 -12.46 -5.53
C ASP A 92 -8.35 -12.56 -7.05
N GLY A 93 -8.76 -11.47 -7.69
CA GLY A 93 -8.86 -11.36 -9.15
C GLY A 93 -10.06 -12.07 -9.76
N THR A 94 -11.01 -12.48 -8.92
CA THR A 94 -12.30 -13.04 -9.35
C THR A 94 -13.25 -11.95 -9.84
N TYR A 95 -13.05 -10.70 -9.39
CA TYR A 95 -13.72 -9.53 -9.93
C TYR A 95 -13.14 -9.10 -11.28
N ARG A 96 -14.00 -9.02 -12.31
CA ARG A 96 -13.66 -8.42 -13.60
C ARG A 96 -14.39 -7.08 -13.70
N SER A 97 -13.64 -5.98 -13.84
CA SER A 97 -14.25 -4.69 -14.13
C SER A 97 -14.97 -4.74 -15.47
N SER A 98 -16.06 -3.97 -15.60
CA SER A 98 -16.84 -3.83 -16.83
C SER A 98 -16.02 -3.27 -18.02
N THR A 99 -14.87 -2.65 -17.77
CA THR A 99 -14.01 -2.02 -18.78
C THR A 99 -12.98 -2.95 -19.42
N GLY A 100 -12.87 -4.22 -19.01
CA GLY A 100 -12.13 -5.27 -19.74
C GLY A 100 -10.60 -5.15 -19.82
N MET A 101 -9.99 -4.01 -19.49
CA MET A 101 -8.55 -3.87 -19.35
C MET A 101 -8.10 -4.41 -17.99
N GLY A 102 -7.88 -5.73 -17.92
CA GLY A 102 -7.56 -6.50 -16.70
C GLY A 102 -6.21 -6.17 -16.02
N ARG A 103 -5.98 -4.92 -15.62
CA ARG A 103 -4.85 -4.49 -14.77
C ARG A 103 -5.31 -3.58 -13.63
N GLY A 104 -6.44 -3.91 -13.01
CA GLY A 104 -6.97 -3.20 -11.84
C GLY A 104 -6.06 -3.28 -10.60
N ILE A 105 -6.64 -2.98 -9.43
CA ILE A 105 -5.97 -2.92 -8.13
C ILE A 105 -5.00 -4.12 -7.86
N ALA A 106 -5.42 -5.34 -8.20
CA ALA A 106 -4.59 -6.55 -8.07
C ALA A 106 -3.33 -6.52 -8.96
N GLY A 107 -3.42 -5.93 -10.15
CA GLY A 107 -2.29 -5.71 -11.05
C GLY A 107 -1.26 -4.77 -10.44
N SER A 108 -1.71 -3.63 -9.92
CA SER A 108 -0.85 -2.65 -9.22
C SER A 108 -0.11 -3.26 -8.04
N ARG A 109 -0.76 -4.14 -7.27
CA ARG A 109 -0.14 -4.87 -6.16
C ARG A 109 1.05 -5.74 -6.60
N ARG A 110 1.02 -6.31 -7.80
CA ARG A 110 2.14 -7.11 -8.35
C ARG A 110 3.31 -6.28 -8.89
N LEU A 111 3.07 -5.00 -9.17
CA LEU A 111 4.10 -4.08 -9.70
C LEU A 111 4.95 -3.43 -8.60
N MET A 112 4.47 -3.46 -7.36
CA MET A 112 5.07 -2.80 -6.20
C MET A 112 5.61 -3.83 -5.21
N ASP A 113 6.56 -3.45 -4.35
CA ASP A 113 7.10 -4.37 -3.33
C ASP A 113 6.14 -4.50 -2.14
N ARG A 114 5.39 -3.43 -1.86
CA ARG A 114 4.28 -3.42 -0.89
C ARG A 114 3.12 -2.66 -1.48
N CYS A 115 1.91 -3.13 -1.20
CA CYS A 115 0.66 -2.48 -1.51
C CYS A 115 -0.35 -2.93 -0.45
N ASP A 116 -0.73 -2.00 0.42
CA ASP A 116 -1.73 -2.17 1.46
C ASP A 116 -2.95 -1.34 1.07
N ILE A 117 -4.14 -1.93 1.18
CA ILE A 117 -5.39 -1.33 0.72
C ILE A 117 -6.41 -1.39 1.82
N GLU A 118 -7.04 -0.25 2.08
CA GLU A 118 -8.16 -0.14 3.00
C GLU A 118 -9.29 0.56 2.30
N SER A 119 -10.49 0.02 2.45
CA SER A 119 -11.65 0.61 1.83
C SER A 119 -12.87 0.39 2.71
N SER A 120 -13.67 1.44 2.86
CA SER A 120 -14.94 1.39 3.58
C SER A 120 -15.87 2.45 3.03
N ALA A 121 -17.18 2.22 3.12
CA ALA A 121 -18.18 3.19 2.67
C ALA A 121 -18.12 4.53 3.43
N GLU A 122 -17.59 4.54 4.65
CA GLU A 122 -17.51 5.74 5.49
C GLU A 122 -16.25 6.58 5.26
N ARG A 123 -15.15 5.97 4.76
CA ARG A 123 -13.83 6.61 4.70
C ARG A 123 -13.23 6.66 3.29
N GLY A 124 -13.95 6.15 2.29
CA GLY A 124 -13.41 5.94 0.95
C GLY A 124 -12.34 4.85 0.90
N THR A 125 -11.47 4.93 -0.09
CA THR A 125 -10.35 4.01 -0.27
C THR A 125 -9.01 4.70 -0.02
N ALA A 126 -8.12 3.99 0.66
CA ALA A 126 -6.72 4.38 0.85
C ALA A 126 -5.81 3.25 0.37
N VAL A 127 -4.93 3.55 -0.57
CA VAL A 127 -3.96 2.62 -1.15
C VAL A 127 -2.56 3.13 -0.87
N ALA A 128 -1.82 2.39 -0.03
CA ALA A 128 -0.44 2.69 0.32
C ALA A 128 0.51 1.71 -0.41
N MET A 129 1.33 2.23 -1.30
CA MET A 129 2.32 1.47 -2.06
C MET A 129 3.75 1.86 -1.68
N ALA A 130 4.67 0.90 -1.76
CA ALA A 130 6.10 1.16 -1.64
C ALA A 130 6.92 0.40 -2.69
N ARG A 131 7.98 1.05 -3.17
CA ARG A 131 9.05 0.43 -3.96
C ARG A 131 10.39 0.68 -3.28
N PHE A 132 11.14 -0.38 -3.04
CA PHE A 132 12.46 -0.30 -2.43
C PHE A 132 13.48 0.18 -3.44
N LEU A 133 14.30 1.16 -3.04
CA LEU A 133 15.37 1.65 -3.88
C LEU A 133 16.37 0.51 -4.15
N PRO A 134 16.91 0.41 -5.38
CA PRO A 134 17.96 -0.54 -5.71
C PRO A 134 19.14 -0.40 -4.75
N ARG A 135 19.80 -1.53 -4.41
CA ARG A 135 21.00 -1.49 -3.56
C ARG A 135 22.15 -0.68 -4.17
N THR A 136 22.15 -0.57 -5.48
CA THR A 136 23.10 0.20 -6.29
C THR A 136 22.77 1.68 -6.38
N ALA A 137 21.55 2.09 -5.98
CA ALA A 137 21.19 3.50 -5.97
C ALA A 137 22.04 4.22 -4.90
N PRO A 138 22.50 5.45 -5.18
CA PRO A 138 23.16 6.28 -4.17
C PRO A 138 22.27 6.37 -2.93
N LYS A 139 22.84 6.23 -1.73
CA LYS A 139 22.09 6.42 -0.49
C LYS A 139 21.55 7.85 -0.49
N TRP A 140 20.24 7.99 -0.64
CA TRP A 140 19.61 9.29 -0.70
C TRP A 140 19.54 9.85 0.71
N GLN A 141 20.42 10.79 1.02
CA GLN A 141 20.40 11.54 2.27
C GLN A 141 19.74 12.89 1.97
N ARG A 142 18.81 13.31 2.83
CA ARG A 142 18.28 14.67 2.75
C ARG A 142 19.48 15.61 2.97
N ARG A 143 19.85 16.43 1.98
CA ARG A 143 20.64 17.63 2.27
C ARG A 143 19.81 18.41 3.28
N ALA A 144 20.35 18.63 4.48
CA ALA A 144 19.65 19.37 5.52
C ALA A 144 19.40 20.80 5.01
N SER A 145 18.23 21.05 4.42
CA SER A 145 17.75 22.40 4.22
C SER A 145 17.20 22.87 5.57
N THR A 146 17.95 23.75 6.21
CA THR A 146 17.47 24.54 7.34
C THR A 146 16.33 25.41 6.85
N ARG A 147 15.09 25.00 7.07
CA ARG A 147 13.93 25.88 7.18
C ARG A 147 12.82 25.12 7.89
N SER A 148 12.59 25.55 9.13
CA SER A 148 11.46 25.16 9.96
C SER A 148 10.16 25.60 9.26
N CYS A 149 9.34 24.64 8.87
CA CYS A 149 7.92 24.84 8.67
C CYS A 149 7.20 23.81 9.54
N ALA A 150 6.36 24.30 10.45
CA ALA A 150 5.54 23.52 11.36
C ALA A 150 4.75 22.46 10.59
N ALA A 151 4.97 21.20 10.92
CA ALA A 151 4.31 20.07 10.31
C ALA A 151 2.87 19.98 10.81
N SER A 152 1.89 20.12 9.91
CA SER A 152 0.56 19.56 10.14
C SER A 152 0.70 18.03 10.11
N SER A 153 0.50 17.43 11.28
CA SER A 153 0.70 16.02 11.58
C SER A 153 -0.32 15.13 10.86
N SER A 154 -0.12 14.89 9.57
CA SER A 154 -0.73 13.75 8.87
C SER A 154 0.10 12.51 9.22
N LYS A 155 -0.29 11.82 10.30
CA LYS A 155 0.29 10.54 10.72
C LYS A 155 0.37 9.60 9.51
N THR A 156 1.56 9.45 8.96
CA THR A 156 1.78 8.57 7.82
C THR A 156 1.81 7.14 8.35
N ARG A 157 0.86 6.31 7.89
CA ARG A 157 0.59 4.94 8.35
C ARG A 157 1.80 4.00 8.38
N TRP A 158 2.86 4.31 7.61
CA TRP A 158 4.14 3.61 7.64
C TRP A 158 4.85 3.64 9.01
N ALA A 159 4.52 4.59 9.91
CA ALA A 159 5.02 4.60 11.28
C ALA A 159 4.42 3.45 12.11
N ASP A 160 3.10 3.23 12.01
CA ASP A 160 2.37 2.24 12.80
C ASP A 160 2.52 0.81 12.24
N ALA A 161 2.58 0.67 10.90
CA ALA A 161 2.79 -0.63 10.24
C ALA A 161 4.16 -1.27 10.55
N ARG A 162 5.15 -0.50 11.02
CA ARG A 162 6.45 -0.99 11.50
C ARG A 162 6.37 -1.64 12.88
N ALA A 163 5.51 -1.15 13.76
CA ALA A 163 5.36 -1.68 15.12
C ALA A 163 4.67 -3.06 15.11
N ALA A 164 3.67 -3.25 14.24
CA ALA A 164 2.90 -4.49 14.16
C ALA A 164 3.69 -5.73 13.66
N ARG A 165 4.85 -5.55 13.00
CA ARG A 165 5.65 -6.68 12.45
C ARG A 165 6.77 -7.19 13.37
N ARG A 166 6.92 -6.63 14.59
CA ARG A 166 7.93 -7.05 15.58
C ARG A 166 7.43 -7.99 16.68
N ALA A 167 6.17 -8.42 16.66
CA ALA A 167 5.68 -9.42 17.61
C ALA A 167 6.02 -10.84 17.12
N PRO A 168 6.71 -11.68 17.91
CA PRO A 168 6.90 -13.08 17.55
C PRO A 168 5.55 -13.80 17.54
N LYS A 169 5.22 -14.46 16.42
CA LYS A 169 4.08 -15.38 16.34
C LYS A 169 4.35 -16.53 17.31
N THR A 170 3.70 -16.53 18.46
CA THR A 170 3.66 -17.68 19.36
C THR A 170 3.01 -18.85 18.62
N ARG A 171 3.80 -19.90 18.33
CA ARG A 171 3.30 -21.18 17.83
C ARG A 171 2.44 -21.80 18.94
N HIS A 172 1.12 -21.72 18.82
CA HIS A 172 0.25 -22.60 19.60
C HIS A 172 0.32 -24.01 18.99
N ALA A 173 1.08 -24.87 19.65
CA ALA A 173 1.01 -26.31 19.45
C ALA A 173 -0.32 -26.83 20.00
N ALA A 174 -1.22 -27.26 19.12
CA ALA A 174 -2.39 -28.02 19.51
C ALA A 174 -1.94 -29.42 19.96
N ARG A 175 -1.93 -29.67 21.28
CA ARG A 175 -1.85 -31.02 21.83
C ARG A 175 -3.24 -31.64 21.83
N SER A 176 -3.41 -32.72 21.07
CA SER A 176 -4.59 -33.58 21.16
C SER A 176 -4.60 -34.27 22.53
N THR A 177 -5.73 -34.19 23.22
CA THR A 177 -6.01 -35.05 24.38
C THR A 177 -7.05 -36.07 23.94
N LYS A 178 -6.60 -37.31 23.81
CA LYS A 178 -7.43 -38.51 23.66
C LYS A 178 -8.38 -38.60 24.86
N CYS A 179 -9.68 -38.66 24.61
CA CYS A 179 -10.66 -39.07 25.60
C CYS A 179 -10.77 -40.60 25.56
N SER A 180 -10.21 -41.27 26.57
CA SER A 180 -10.40 -42.71 26.80
C SER A 180 -11.39 -42.88 27.95
N ASN A 181 -12.61 -43.33 27.65
CA ASN A 181 -13.54 -43.79 28.67
C ASN A 181 -13.51 -45.33 28.73
N ARG A 182 -13.07 -45.87 29.87
CA ARG A 182 -13.36 -47.25 30.28
C ARG A 182 -13.52 -47.35 31.81
N THR A 183 -14.76 -47.63 32.21
CA THR A 183 -15.23 -48.60 33.23
C THR A 183 -14.77 -48.56 34.68
N ALA A 184 -15.74 -48.45 35.60
CA ALA A 184 -15.93 -49.28 36.80
C ALA A 184 -17.39 -49.07 37.27
N ASN A 185 -18.33 -50.01 37.13
CA ASN A 185 -18.56 -51.26 37.89
C ASN A 185 -18.76 -51.04 39.40
N SER A 186 -20.00 -51.20 39.88
CA SER A 186 -20.30 -51.61 41.27
C SER A 186 -21.70 -52.23 41.35
N SER A 187 -21.73 -53.53 41.67
CA SER A 187 -22.81 -54.25 42.39
C SER A 187 -22.33 -54.43 43.86
N PRO A 188 -22.99 -55.16 44.78
CA PRO A 188 -24.30 -55.85 44.73
C PRO A 188 -25.19 -55.67 45.99
N ARG A 189 -26.49 -55.97 45.88
CA ARG A 189 -27.29 -56.94 46.67
C ARG A 189 -28.76 -56.86 46.29
#